data_AF-A0A3L8DQZ5-F1
#
_entry.id   AF-A0A3L8DQZ5-F1
#
_cell.length_a   1.000
_cell.length_b   1.000
_cell.length_c   1.000
_cell.angle_alpha   90.00
_cell.angle_beta   90.00
_cell.angle_gamma   90.00
#
_symmetry.space_group_name_H-M   'P 1'
#
loop_
_entity.id
_entity.type
_entity.pdbx_description
1 polymer ?
#
loop_
_entity_poly.entity_id
_entity_poly.type
_entity_poly.pdbx_seq_one_letter_code
_entity_poly.pdbx_strand_id
1 'polypeptide(L)'
;MEIDAVTEMFVRSKEKHGVLYVKYIGDGDSKTFRGILNVDPYAEDEITVIKKECVGHVEKRMGTRLRNAKKHNKGIGGKGAGKLTDKMIGELTTYYGLAIRRHPDSVEEMRKAIWATYYHKSSSDNKPQHQNCPPGEESWCKWSKAEAEGTLASFHHANPPLTDQVLEIIKPIYEDLSSDELLERCLGAETQNNNESLNSLIWTFAPKHLHVGVKVVEIATFLASSTPQEELNYKEDITDTLSFIVILEKKFVN
;
A
#
# COMPACT_ATOMS: atom_id res chain seq x y z
N MET A 1 18.37 -15.94 -4.56
CA MET A 1 19.10 -15.07 -3.61
C MET A 1 18.15 -14.35 -2.66
N GLU A 2 17.03 -13.78 -3.12
CA GLU A 2 16.06 -13.13 -2.21
C GLU A 2 15.21 -14.11 -1.39
N ILE A 3 14.68 -15.16 -2.02
CA ILE A 3 13.81 -16.15 -1.36
C ILE A 3 14.55 -16.92 -0.28
N ASP A 4 15.72 -17.51 -0.60
CA ASP A 4 16.48 -18.33 0.35
C ASP A 4 16.92 -17.51 1.57
N ALA A 5 17.34 -16.25 1.36
CA ALA A 5 17.74 -15.37 2.45
C ALA A 5 16.57 -15.02 3.38
N VAL A 6 15.40 -14.68 2.83
CA VAL A 6 14.21 -14.39 3.64
C VAL A 6 13.74 -15.66 4.35
N THR A 7 13.73 -16.80 3.67
CA THR A 7 13.31 -18.09 4.23
C THR A 7 14.21 -18.50 5.40
N GLU A 8 15.53 -18.42 5.22
CA GLU A 8 16.53 -18.65 6.27
C GLU A 8 16.36 -17.70 7.46
N MET A 9 16.05 -16.42 7.20
CA MET A 9 15.78 -15.45 8.26
C MET A 9 14.58 -15.84 9.11
N PHE A 10 13.51 -16.36 8.51
CA PHE A 10 12.34 -16.87 9.25
C PHE A 10 12.70 -18.13 10.05
N VAL A 11 13.38 -19.10 9.45
CA VAL A 11 13.75 -20.37 10.11
C VAL A 11 14.60 -20.12 11.36
N ARG A 12 15.64 -19.27 11.26
CA ARG A 12 16.57 -19.04 12.39
C ARG A 12 16.05 -18.06 13.45
N SER A 13 14.93 -17.39 13.21
CA SER A 13 14.44 -16.28 14.04
C SER A 13 14.19 -16.66 15.49
N LYS A 14 13.57 -17.83 15.71
CA LYS A 14 13.24 -18.35 17.05
C LYS A 14 14.50 -18.71 17.83
N GLU A 15 15.37 -19.54 17.27
CA GLU A 15 16.58 -20.00 17.94
C GLU A 15 17.58 -18.86 18.19
N LYS A 16 17.78 -17.99 17.20
CA LYS A 16 18.81 -16.95 17.29
C LYS A 16 18.35 -15.71 18.07
N HIS A 17 17.07 -15.38 18.00
CA HIS A 17 16.58 -14.09 18.49
C HIS A 17 15.36 -14.19 19.43
N GLY A 18 14.80 -15.39 19.66
CA GLY A 18 13.64 -15.58 20.53
C GLY A 18 12.34 -14.96 20.00
N VAL A 19 12.23 -14.72 18.70
CA VAL A 19 11.08 -14.05 18.08
C VAL A 19 10.45 -14.88 16.97
N LEU A 20 9.13 -14.76 16.83
CA LEU A 20 8.35 -15.33 15.74
C LEU A 20 7.81 -14.22 14.84
N TYR A 21 8.03 -14.36 13.55
CA TYR A 21 7.58 -13.41 12.53
C TYR A 21 6.21 -13.81 11.97
N VAL A 22 5.14 -13.18 12.46
CA VAL A 22 3.77 -13.65 12.17
C VAL A 22 3.17 -13.06 10.88
N LYS A 23 3.73 -11.97 10.37
CA LYS A 23 3.25 -11.27 9.18
C LYS A 23 4.38 -11.05 8.19
N TYR A 24 4.20 -11.37 6.91
CA TYR A 24 5.09 -11.01 5.81
C TYR A 24 4.47 -9.89 4.98
N ILE A 25 5.09 -8.71 4.92
CA ILE A 25 4.66 -7.60 4.07
C ILE A 25 5.42 -7.67 2.74
N GLY A 26 4.71 -7.73 1.62
CA GLY A 26 5.33 -7.82 0.29
C GLY A 26 4.59 -7.09 -0.83
N ASP A 27 5.37 -6.67 -1.81
CA ASP A 27 4.97 -5.93 -3.02
C ASP A 27 4.41 -6.83 -4.14
N GLY A 28 3.44 -7.69 -3.80
CA GLY A 28 2.89 -8.66 -4.75
C GLY A 28 3.84 -9.84 -5.09
N ASP A 29 5.06 -9.89 -4.52
CA ASP A 29 5.94 -11.05 -4.64
C ASP A 29 5.27 -12.27 -3.99
N SER A 30 4.96 -13.25 -4.83
CA SER A 30 4.31 -14.49 -4.43
C SER A 30 5.30 -15.62 -4.23
N LYS A 31 6.54 -15.49 -4.74
CA LYS A 31 7.55 -16.55 -4.67
C LYS A 31 8.22 -16.59 -3.30
N THR A 32 8.59 -15.42 -2.76
CA THR A 32 9.19 -15.32 -1.42
C THR A 32 8.23 -15.82 -0.34
N PHE A 33 6.97 -15.36 -0.37
CA PHE A 33 5.95 -15.83 0.58
C PHE A 33 5.70 -17.34 0.46
N ARG A 34 5.67 -17.89 -0.76
CA ARG A 34 5.57 -19.34 -0.97
C ARG A 34 6.77 -20.09 -0.40
N GLY A 35 7.98 -19.53 -0.50
CA GLY A 35 9.18 -20.08 0.14
C GLY A 35 9.01 -20.20 1.66
N ILE A 36 8.50 -19.13 2.30
CA ILE A 36 8.19 -19.13 3.74
C ILE A 36 7.16 -20.21 4.10
N LEU A 37 6.05 -20.30 3.34
CA LEU A 37 5.03 -21.32 3.61
C LEU A 37 5.54 -22.74 3.41
N ASN A 38 6.44 -22.97 2.46
CA ASN A 38 6.98 -24.30 2.17
C ASN A 38 7.91 -24.82 3.29
N VAL A 39 8.66 -23.94 3.95
CA VAL A 39 9.53 -24.34 5.07
C VAL A 39 8.80 -24.39 6.41
N ASP A 40 7.60 -23.81 6.47
CA ASP A 40 6.73 -23.76 7.65
C ASP A 40 7.50 -23.53 8.96
N PRO A 41 8.15 -22.35 9.11
CA PRO A 41 9.22 -22.13 10.07
C PRO A 41 8.75 -22.23 11.53
N TYR A 42 7.44 -22.20 11.77
CA TYR A 42 6.82 -22.18 13.10
C TYR A 42 5.75 -23.29 13.24
N ALA A 43 5.90 -24.40 12.52
CA ALA A 43 4.98 -25.53 12.58
C ALA A 43 4.76 -26.05 14.01
N GLU A 44 5.83 -26.10 14.82
CA GLU A 44 5.79 -26.54 16.21
C GLU A 44 5.00 -25.58 17.13
N ASP A 45 4.92 -24.31 16.76
CA ASP A 45 4.21 -23.27 17.52
C ASP A 45 2.77 -23.08 17.04
N GLU A 46 2.29 -23.89 16.07
CA GLU A 46 0.98 -23.78 15.42
C GLU A 46 0.70 -22.38 14.84
N ILE A 47 1.74 -21.70 14.34
CA ILE A 47 1.66 -20.34 13.81
C ILE A 47 1.89 -20.35 12.30
N THR A 48 0.88 -19.92 11.55
CA THR A 48 1.00 -19.67 10.11
C THR A 48 1.34 -18.21 9.84
N VAL A 49 2.37 -17.98 9.01
CA VAL A 49 2.74 -16.63 8.57
C VAL A 49 1.67 -16.07 7.64
N ILE A 50 1.17 -14.88 7.96
CA ILE A 50 0.12 -14.19 7.19
C ILE A 50 0.76 -13.22 6.20
N LYS A 51 0.33 -13.23 4.93
CA LYS A 51 0.76 -12.22 3.96
C LYS A 51 -0.05 -10.93 4.10
N LYS A 52 0.66 -9.81 4.18
CA LYS A 52 0.15 -8.45 4.06
C LYS A 52 0.62 -7.81 2.76
N GLU A 53 -0.19 -6.91 2.21
CA GLU A 53 0.16 -6.13 1.02
C GLU A 53 0.67 -4.75 1.45
N CYS A 54 1.76 -4.31 0.84
CA CYS A 54 2.24 -2.95 0.98
C CYS A 54 1.23 -1.97 0.37
N VAL A 55 0.72 -1.01 1.14
CA VAL A 55 -0.28 -0.05 0.64
C VAL A 55 0.28 0.79 -0.51
N GLY A 56 1.56 1.17 -0.44
CA GLY A 56 2.22 1.90 -1.53
C GLY A 56 2.23 1.12 -2.84
N HIS A 57 2.37 -0.21 -2.77
CA HIS A 57 2.29 -1.08 -3.94
C HIS A 57 0.88 -1.17 -4.51
N VAL A 58 -0.12 -1.41 -3.65
CA VAL A 58 -1.53 -1.49 -4.09
C VAL A 58 -2.00 -0.14 -4.67
N GLU A 59 -1.55 0.97 -4.10
CA GLU A 59 -1.74 2.31 -4.66
C GLU A 59 -1.15 2.42 -6.07
N LYS A 60 0.13 2.07 -6.26
CA LYS A 60 0.77 2.06 -7.59
C LYS A 60 0.03 1.14 -8.59
N ARG A 61 -0.55 0.03 -8.11
CA ARG A 61 -1.36 -0.90 -8.90
C ARG A 61 -2.61 -0.22 -9.47
N MET A 62 -3.32 0.58 -8.69
CA MET A 62 -4.46 1.39 -9.15
C MET A 62 -4.07 2.30 -10.32
N GLY A 63 -3.05 3.13 -10.13
CA GLY A 63 -2.59 4.04 -11.18
C GLY A 63 -2.13 3.32 -12.45
N THR A 64 -1.46 2.18 -12.30
CA THR A 64 -0.99 1.37 -13.43
C THR A 64 -2.16 0.78 -14.22
N ARG A 65 -3.18 0.26 -13.54
CA ARG A 65 -4.37 -0.29 -14.21
C ARG A 65 -5.18 0.80 -14.92
N LEU A 66 -5.32 1.98 -14.32
CA LEU A 66 -5.98 3.12 -14.98
C LEU A 66 -5.22 3.59 -16.22
N ARG A 67 -3.88 3.68 -16.16
CA ARG A 67 -3.05 3.98 -17.35
C ARG A 67 -3.21 2.93 -18.44
N ASN A 68 -3.25 1.66 -18.06
CA ASN A 68 -3.48 0.57 -19.01
C ASN A 68 -4.89 0.65 -19.62
N ALA A 69 -5.93 0.92 -18.83
CA ALA A 69 -7.28 1.13 -19.35
C ALA A 69 -7.31 2.28 -20.37
N LYS A 70 -6.70 3.43 -20.03
CA LYS A 70 -6.55 4.58 -20.94
C LYS A 70 -5.84 4.21 -22.25
N LYS A 71 -4.80 3.38 -22.18
CA LYS A 71 -4.01 2.97 -23.36
C LYS A 71 -4.79 2.03 -24.29
N HIS A 72 -5.55 1.09 -23.73
CA HIS A 72 -6.22 0.04 -24.51
C HIS A 72 -7.63 0.40 -24.97
N ASN A 73 -8.21 1.48 -24.45
CA ASN A 73 -9.55 1.94 -24.83
C ASN A 73 -9.47 3.28 -25.55
N LYS A 74 -9.87 3.31 -26.84
CA LYS A 74 -9.89 4.56 -27.62
C LYS A 74 -10.98 5.50 -27.11
N GLY A 75 -10.66 6.79 -27.03
CA GLY A 75 -11.63 7.84 -26.73
C GLY A 75 -11.87 8.14 -25.24
N ILE A 76 -11.30 7.37 -24.30
CA ILE A 76 -11.46 7.67 -22.86
C ILE A 76 -10.40 8.64 -22.30
N GLY A 77 -9.24 8.74 -22.96
CA GLY A 77 -8.19 9.71 -22.63
C GLY A 77 -8.26 10.99 -23.47
N GLY A 78 -7.18 11.77 -23.44
CA GLY A 78 -7.01 12.97 -24.27
C GLY A 78 -7.48 14.27 -23.62
N LYS A 79 -7.64 15.32 -24.43
CA LYS A 79 -8.18 16.63 -24.00
C LYS A 79 -9.70 16.58 -24.04
N GLY A 80 -10.36 17.10 -23.01
CA GLY A 80 -11.82 17.22 -22.96
C GLY A 80 -12.39 17.05 -21.56
N ALA A 81 -13.58 17.59 -21.34
CA ALA A 81 -14.37 17.39 -20.13
C ALA A 81 -14.65 15.88 -19.92
N GLY A 82 -14.58 15.44 -18.66
CA GLY A 82 -14.93 14.07 -18.26
C GLY A 82 -14.01 12.96 -18.78
N LYS A 83 -12.81 13.28 -19.28
CA LYS A 83 -11.81 12.29 -19.75
C LYS A 83 -10.89 11.81 -18.64
N LEU A 84 -10.38 10.58 -18.80
CA LEU A 84 -9.37 9.97 -17.94
C LEU A 84 -7.97 10.53 -18.29
N THR A 85 -7.72 11.76 -17.84
CA THR A 85 -6.43 12.46 -18.01
C THR A 85 -5.37 11.91 -17.06
N ASP A 86 -4.08 12.17 -17.32
CA ASP A 86 -3.01 11.73 -16.41
C ASP A 86 -3.11 12.38 -15.03
N LYS A 87 -3.57 13.64 -14.98
CA LYS A 87 -3.90 14.32 -13.72
C LYS A 87 -5.00 13.58 -12.96
N MET A 88 -6.10 13.23 -13.63
CA MET A 88 -7.19 12.47 -13.02
C MET A 88 -6.72 11.10 -12.52
N ILE A 89 -5.87 10.40 -13.27
CA ILE A 89 -5.28 9.13 -12.84
C ILE A 89 -4.44 9.35 -11.58
N GLY A 90 -3.62 10.39 -11.52
CA GLY A 90 -2.84 10.74 -10.33
C GLY A 90 -3.74 10.97 -9.12
N GLU A 91 -4.78 11.80 -9.25
CA GLU A 91 -5.75 12.05 -8.18
C GLU A 91 -6.42 10.76 -7.69
N LEU A 92 -6.97 9.94 -8.59
CA LEU A 92 -7.63 8.69 -8.23
C LEU A 92 -6.68 7.69 -7.56
N THR A 93 -5.42 7.66 -8.00
CA THR A 93 -4.38 6.83 -7.39
C THR A 93 -4.12 7.26 -5.95
N THR A 94 -3.87 8.56 -5.73
CA THR A 94 -3.63 9.11 -4.39
C THR A 94 -4.84 8.93 -3.47
N TYR A 95 -6.06 9.17 -3.96
CA TYR A 95 -7.26 8.99 -3.15
C TYR A 95 -7.50 7.53 -2.77
N TYR A 96 -7.22 6.59 -3.67
CA TYR A 96 -7.27 5.16 -3.37
C TYR A 96 -6.31 4.79 -2.24
N GLY A 97 -5.05 5.23 -2.31
CA GLY A 97 -4.07 4.99 -1.24
C GLY A 97 -4.48 5.65 0.09
N LEU A 98 -5.04 6.86 0.05
CA LEU A 98 -5.53 7.55 1.25
C LEU A 98 -6.73 6.83 1.88
N ALA A 99 -7.64 6.28 1.09
CA ALA A 99 -8.78 5.52 1.59
C ALA A 99 -8.33 4.32 2.42
N ILE A 100 -7.29 3.60 1.98
CA ILE A 100 -6.73 2.48 2.74
C ILE A 100 -6.04 2.98 4.03
N ARG A 101 -5.16 3.99 3.93
CA ARG A 101 -4.38 4.48 5.08
C ARG A 101 -5.23 5.11 6.18
N ARG A 102 -6.39 5.67 5.84
CA ARG A 102 -7.31 6.31 6.81
C ARG A 102 -8.20 5.32 7.55
N HIS A 103 -8.32 4.10 7.04
CA HIS A 103 -9.17 3.06 7.63
C HIS A 103 -8.38 1.76 7.84
N PRO A 104 -7.21 1.80 8.51
CA PRO A 104 -6.30 0.65 8.61
C PRO A 104 -6.94 -0.58 9.28
N ASP A 105 -8.00 -0.37 10.06
CA ASP A 105 -8.62 -1.39 10.90
C ASP A 105 -9.97 -1.90 10.36
N SER A 106 -10.46 -1.39 9.22
CA SER A 106 -11.79 -1.77 8.69
C SER A 106 -11.82 -1.90 7.16
N VAL A 107 -11.98 -3.14 6.70
CA VAL A 107 -12.18 -3.47 5.27
C VAL A 107 -13.45 -2.79 4.71
N GLU A 108 -14.51 -2.74 5.51
CA GLU A 108 -15.77 -2.12 5.11
C GLU A 108 -15.60 -0.61 4.86
N GLU A 109 -14.96 0.10 5.79
CA GLU A 109 -14.73 1.54 5.65
C GLU A 109 -13.71 1.85 4.55
N MET A 110 -12.66 1.03 4.38
CA MET A 110 -11.75 1.13 3.21
C MET A 110 -12.53 1.05 1.90
N ARG A 111 -13.38 0.02 1.73
CA ARG A 111 -14.19 -0.19 0.53
C ARG A 111 -15.12 0.98 0.29
N LYS A 112 -15.84 1.42 1.32
CA LYS A 112 -16.76 2.56 1.26
C LYS A 112 -16.04 3.82 0.82
N ALA A 113 -14.89 4.13 1.40
CA ALA A 113 -14.06 5.28 1.04
C ALA A 113 -13.48 5.17 -0.38
N ILE A 114 -13.05 3.98 -0.82
CA ILE A 114 -12.62 3.73 -2.20
C ILE A 114 -13.76 4.03 -3.17
N TRP A 115 -14.94 3.46 -2.95
CA TRP A 115 -16.11 3.69 -3.82
C TRP A 115 -16.65 5.11 -3.76
N ALA A 116 -16.45 5.83 -2.64
CA ALA A 116 -16.76 7.26 -2.56
C ALA A 116 -16.04 8.06 -3.64
N THR A 117 -14.78 7.73 -3.95
CA THR A 117 -14.03 8.43 -5.00
C THR A 117 -14.59 8.19 -6.40
N TYR A 118 -15.05 6.96 -6.69
CA TYR A 118 -15.71 6.62 -7.95
C TYR A 118 -17.01 7.40 -8.12
N TYR A 119 -17.89 7.33 -7.12
CA TYR A 119 -19.19 8.02 -7.16
C TYR A 119 -19.03 9.54 -7.21
N HIS A 120 -18.11 10.09 -6.41
CA HIS A 120 -17.81 11.51 -6.42
C HIS A 120 -17.37 12.01 -7.81
N LYS A 121 -16.56 11.23 -8.54
CA LYS A 121 -16.13 11.59 -9.91
C LYS A 121 -17.20 11.35 -10.98
N SER A 122 -18.27 10.64 -10.67
CA SER A 122 -19.48 10.52 -11.50
C SER A 122 -20.54 11.59 -11.20
N SER A 123 -20.35 12.36 -10.12
CA SER A 123 -21.35 13.29 -9.59
C SER A 123 -21.49 14.55 -10.43
N SER A 124 -22.74 15.04 -10.56
CA SER A 124 -23.08 16.30 -11.20
C SER A 124 -24.20 17.02 -10.44
N ASP A 125 -24.49 18.27 -10.79
CA ASP A 125 -25.59 19.03 -10.17
C ASP A 125 -26.94 18.32 -10.34
N ASN A 126 -27.18 17.74 -11.52
CA ASN A 126 -28.43 17.03 -11.84
C ASN A 126 -28.48 15.61 -11.24
N LYS A 127 -27.33 15.02 -10.92
CA LYS A 127 -27.20 13.66 -10.40
C LYS A 127 -26.09 13.63 -9.33
N PRO A 128 -26.37 14.16 -8.13
CA PRO A 128 -25.39 14.16 -7.04
C PRO A 128 -25.13 12.73 -6.54
N GLN A 129 -23.87 12.38 -6.32
CA GLN A 129 -23.43 11.02 -5.97
C GLN A 129 -22.41 11.06 -4.81
N HIS A 130 -22.82 11.65 -3.68
CA HIS A 130 -21.97 11.90 -2.51
C HIS A 130 -22.30 11.03 -1.29
N GLN A 131 -23.13 9.99 -1.46
CA GLN A 131 -23.62 9.11 -0.39
C GLN A 131 -22.53 8.42 0.44
N ASN A 132 -21.35 8.20 -0.16
CA ASN A 132 -20.22 7.54 0.52
C ASN A 132 -19.14 8.54 0.96
N CYS A 133 -19.32 9.83 0.66
CA CYS A 133 -18.40 10.86 1.14
C CYS A 133 -18.54 11.01 2.66
N PRO A 134 -17.44 11.32 3.37
CA PRO A 134 -17.54 11.60 4.80
C PRO A 134 -18.44 12.82 5.01
N PRO A 135 -19.36 12.80 5.98
CA PRO A 135 -20.23 13.93 6.28
C PRO A 135 -19.47 15.00 7.08
N GLY A 136 -20.07 16.19 7.17
CA GLY A 136 -19.63 17.27 8.06
C GLY A 136 -18.66 18.27 7.43
N GLU A 137 -18.38 19.33 8.20
CA GLU A 137 -17.57 20.48 7.80
C GLU A 137 -16.09 20.12 7.56
N GLU A 138 -15.60 19.03 8.14
CA GLU A 138 -14.23 18.54 7.92
C GLU A 138 -14.12 17.60 6.70
N SER A 139 -15.22 17.39 5.97
CA SER A 139 -15.23 16.54 4.79
C SER A 139 -14.30 17.08 3.71
N TRP A 140 -13.59 16.19 3.02
CA TRP A 140 -12.90 16.57 1.78
C TRP A 140 -13.89 16.84 0.63
N CYS A 141 -15.14 16.35 0.75
CA CYS A 141 -16.19 16.56 -0.22
C CYS A 141 -16.85 17.92 -0.02
N LYS A 142 -16.66 18.83 -1.00
CA LYS A 142 -17.26 20.17 -0.95
C LYS A 142 -18.79 20.16 -0.91
N TRP A 143 -19.42 19.15 -1.53
CA TRP A 143 -20.87 19.00 -1.48
C TRP A 143 -21.33 18.63 -0.07
N SER A 144 -20.66 17.67 0.58
CA SER A 144 -20.98 17.29 1.97
C SER A 144 -20.71 18.42 2.97
N LYS A 145 -19.71 19.26 2.71
CA LYS A 145 -19.49 20.51 3.45
C LYS A 145 -20.66 21.49 3.30
N ALA A 146 -21.07 21.76 2.06
CA ALA A 146 -22.20 22.65 1.79
C ALA A 146 -23.52 22.13 2.39
N GLU A 147 -23.71 20.81 2.42
CA GLU A 147 -24.84 20.19 3.10
C GLU A 147 -24.79 20.45 4.62
N ALA A 148 -23.64 20.23 5.26
CA ALA A 148 -23.46 20.48 6.69
C ALA A 148 -23.64 21.95 7.08
N GLU A 149 -23.17 22.88 6.23
CA GLU A 149 -23.29 24.33 6.43
C GLU A 149 -24.67 24.89 6.05
N GLY A 150 -25.56 24.08 5.47
CA GLY A 150 -26.87 24.53 4.98
C GLY A 150 -26.80 25.41 3.71
N THR A 151 -25.68 25.39 2.99
CA THR A 151 -25.43 26.20 1.77
C THR A 151 -25.64 25.41 0.48
N LEU A 152 -26.27 24.24 0.54
CA LEU A 152 -26.44 23.33 -0.61
C LEU A 152 -27.16 23.96 -1.82
N ALA A 153 -28.08 24.89 -1.57
CA ALA A 153 -28.85 25.56 -2.63
C ALA A 153 -27.99 26.42 -3.58
N SER A 154 -26.81 26.87 -3.14
CA SER A 154 -25.87 27.65 -3.96
C SER A 154 -24.67 26.82 -4.42
N PHE A 155 -24.62 25.53 -4.10
CA PHE A 155 -23.53 24.64 -4.46
C PHE A 155 -23.63 24.22 -5.93
N HIS A 156 -22.50 24.30 -6.64
CA HIS A 156 -22.36 23.80 -8.01
C HIS A 156 -21.07 23.02 -8.17
N HIS A 157 -21.11 21.92 -8.94
CA HIS A 157 -19.93 21.13 -9.26
C HIS A 157 -19.00 21.92 -10.19
N ALA A 158 -17.83 22.27 -9.68
CA ALA A 158 -16.83 23.05 -10.44
C ALA A 158 -16.24 22.27 -11.63
N ASN A 159 -16.19 20.94 -11.54
CA ASN A 159 -15.63 20.08 -12.58
C ASN A 159 -16.72 19.20 -13.18
N PRO A 160 -16.69 18.97 -14.51
CA PRO A 160 -17.61 18.03 -15.14
C PRO A 160 -17.31 16.60 -14.65
N PRO A 161 -18.34 15.74 -14.53
CA PRO A 161 -18.16 14.35 -14.18
C PRO A 161 -17.37 13.61 -15.26
N LEU A 162 -16.77 12.48 -14.88
CA LEU A 162 -16.29 11.51 -15.86
C LEU A 162 -17.45 11.02 -16.72
N THR A 163 -17.20 10.87 -18.03
CA THR A 163 -18.22 10.35 -18.95
C THR A 163 -18.59 8.91 -18.62
N ASP A 164 -19.81 8.48 -18.92
CA ASP A 164 -20.27 7.10 -18.69
C ASP A 164 -19.33 6.07 -19.31
N GLN A 165 -18.82 6.31 -20.52
CA GLN A 165 -17.82 5.45 -21.17
C GLN A 165 -16.56 5.25 -20.32
N VAL A 166 -16.06 6.30 -19.66
CA VAL A 166 -14.89 6.21 -18.78
C VAL A 166 -15.24 5.42 -17.53
N LEU A 167 -16.39 5.73 -16.91
CA LEU A 167 -16.87 5.09 -15.69
C LEU A 167 -17.06 3.58 -15.89
N GLU A 168 -17.72 3.17 -16.96
CA GLU A 168 -17.91 1.76 -17.34
C GLU A 168 -16.59 1.01 -17.48
N ILE A 169 -15.58 1.63 -18.11
CA ILE A 169 -14.27 1.00 -18.32
C ILE A 169 -13.47 0.86 -17.01
N ILE A 170 -13.56 1.84 -16.10
CA ILE A 170 -12.77 1.80 -14.86
C ILE A 170 -13.48 1.07 -13.71
N LYS A 171 -14.80 0.86 -13.80
CA LYS A 171 -15.57 0.19 -12.75
C LYS A 171 -15.03 -1.21 -12.40
N PRO A 172 -14.67 -2.09 -13.34
CA PRO A 172 -14.06 -3.39 -13.00
C PRO A 172 -12.73 -3.27 -12.25
N ILE A 173 -11.98 -2.17 -12.45
CA ILE A 173 -10.75 -1.92 -11.71
C ILE A 173 -11.07 -1.62 -10.24
N TYR A 174 -12.12 -0.81 -9.99
CA TYR A 174 -12.60 -0.55 -8.63
C TYR A 174 -13.13 -1.81 -7.96
N GLU A 175 -13.89 -2.64 -8.67
CA GLU A 175 -14.39 -3.92 -8.14
C GLU A 175 -13.24 -4.82 -7.70
N ASP A 176 -12.24 -5.06 -8.56
CA ASP A 176 -11.12 -5.93 -8.22
C ASP A 176 -10.22 -5.33 -7.12
N LEU A 177 -9.91 -4.04 -7.21
CA LEU A 177 -9.04 -3.36 -6.23
C LEU A 177 -9.76 -2.96 -4.94
N SER A 178 -11.04 -3.29 -4.81
CA SER A 178 -11.74 -3.19 -3.54
C SER A 178 -12.13 -4.56 -2.98
N SER A 179 -11.75 -5.69 -3.57
CA SER A 179 -12.11 -7.03 -3.06
C SER A 179 -11.72 -7.26 -1.58
N ASP A 180 -12.52 -8.05 -0.85
CA ASP A 180 -12.23 -8.42 0.55
C ASP A 180 -10.83 -9.05 0.68
N GLU A 181 -10.51 -10.02 -0.17
CA GLU A 181 -9.20 -10.70 -0.17
C GLU A 181 -8.01 -9.73 -0.30
N LEU A 182 -8.16 -8.66 -1.08
CA LEU A 182 -7.12 -7.64 -1.20
C LEU A 182 -7.09 -6.73 0.04
N LEU A 183 -8.24 -6.23 0.48
CA LEU A 183 -8.33 -5.25 1.55
C LEU A 183 -8.01 -5.84 2.93
N GLU A 184 -8.32 -7.11 3.19
CA GLU A 184 -7.91 -7.84 4.41
C GLU A 184 -6.38 -7.87 4.55
N ARG A 185 -5.68 -7.99 3.42
CA ARG A 185 -4.21 -7.94 3.38
C ARG A 185 -3.66 -6.52 3.49
N CYS A 186 -4.48 -5.51 3.31
CA CYS A 186 -4.14 -4.09 3.54
C CYS A 186 -4.42 -3.63 4.98
N LEU A 187 -5.08 -4.44 5.83
CA LEU A 187 -5.30 -4.11 7.25
C LEU A 187 -3.96 -3.86 7.96
N GLY A 188 -3.90 -2.79 8.75
CA GLY A 188 -2.69 -2.23 9.35
C GLY A 188 -2.02 -1.13 8.52
N ALA A 189 -2.45 -0.94 7.26
CA ALA A 189 -1.91 0.04 6.32
C ALA A 189 -0.37 -0.02 6.15
N GLU A 190 0.18 -1.23 6.20
CA GLU A 190 1.60 -1.50 6.22
C GLU A 190 2.34 -1.03 4.95
N THR A 191 3.61 -0.63 5.10
CA THR A 191 4.47 -0.21 3.98
C THR A 191 5.82 -0.91 4.03
N GLN A 192 6.57 -0.91 2.91
CA GLN A 192 7.95 -1.43 2.87
C GLN A 192 9.01 -0.33 2.86
N ASN A 193 8.64 0.94 3.10
CA ASN A 193 9.55 2.09 3.00
C ASN A 193 10.84 1.91 3.82
N ASN A 194 10.72 1.41 5.06
CA ASN A 194 11.89 1.17 5.92
C ASN A 194 12.83 0.10 5.34
N ASN A 195 12.29 -0.97 4.77
CA ASN A 195 13.09 -2.04 4.17
C ASN A 195 13.76 -1.55 2.89
N GLU A 196 13.03 -0.80 2.05
CA GLU A 196 13.57 -0.21 0.81
C GLU A 196 14.68 0.81 1.13
N SER A 197 14.46 1.67 2.13
CA SER A 197 15.40 2.69 2.60
C SER A 197 16.69 2.06 3.15
N LEU A 198 16.56 1.09 4.06
CA LEU A 198 17.70 0.36 4.61
C LEU A 198 18.49 -0.36 3.52
N ASN A 199 17.80 -1.10 2.64
CA ASN A 199 18.46 -1.76 1.50
C ASN A 199 19.19 -0.75 0.62
N SER A 200 18.57 0.38 0.28
CA SER A 200 19.20 1.43 -0.52
C SER A 200 20.49 1.95 0.12
N LEU A 201 20.49 2.15 1.44
CA LEU A 201 21.66 2.62 2.19
C LEU A 201 22.78 1.57 2.23
N ILE A 202 22.44 0.29 2.43
CA ILE A 202 23.41 -0.83 2.32
C ILE A 202 24.09 -0.80 0.96
N TRP A 203 23.33 -0.63 -0.12
CA TRP A 203 23.87 -0.61 -1.48
C TRP A 203 24.62 0.68 -1.83
N THR A 204 24.48 1.75 -1.05
CA THR A 204 25.34 2.93 -1.15
C THR A 204 26.74 2.61 -0.59
N PHE A 205 26.83 1.86 0.51
CA PHE A 205 28.11 1.45 1.10
C PHE A 205 28.77 0.27 0.38
N ALA A 206 27.97 -0.67 -0.14
CA ALA A 206 28.44 -1.86 -0.86
C ALA A 206 27.75 -1.96 -2.23
N PRO A 207 28.18 -1.19 -3.25
CA PRO A 207 27.47 -1.13 -4.53
C PRO A 207 27.34 -2.49 -5.23
N LYS A 208 26.12 -2.82 -5.68
CA LYS A 208 25.79 -4.11 -6.33
C LYS A 208 26.61 -4.45 -7.58
N HIS A 209 27.20 -3.44 -8.23
CA HIS A 209 27.99 -3.61 -9.45
C HIS A 209 29.48 -3.89 -9.18
N LEU A 210 29.89 -3.86 -7.91
CA LEU A 210 31.25 -4.18 -7.47
C LEU A 210 31.24 -5.56 -6.82
N HIS A 211 32.25 -6.37 -7.15
CA HIS A 211 32.47 -7.62 -6.41
C HIS A 211 33.06 -7.29 -5.04
N VAL A 212 32.24 -7.41 -4.00
CA VAL A 212 32.62 -7.15 -2.62
C VAL A 212 32.58 -8.45 -1.81
N GLY A 213 33.55 -8.64 -0.92
CA GLY A 213 33.58 -9.79 -0.03
C GLY A 213 32.55 -9.69 1.10
N VAL A 214 32.21 -10.83 1.72
CA VAL A 214 31.17 -10.91 2.77
C VAL A 214 31.37 -9.90 3.90
N LYS A 215 32.61 -9.69 4.37
CA LYS A 215 32.94 -8.73 5.43
C LYS A 215 32.57 -7.29 5.07
N VAL A 216 32.69 -6.91 3.80
CA VAL A 216 32.33 -5.56 3.34
C VAL A 216 30.81 -5.37 3.39
N VAL A 217 30.05 -6.40 3.01
CA VAL A 217 28.58 -6.39 3.11
C VAL A 217 28.11 -6.33 4.56
N GLU A 218 28.76 -7.07 5.46
CA GLU A 218 28.49 -7.03 6.90
C GLU A 218 28.74 -5.62 7.48
N ILE A 219 29.89 -5.01 7.17
CA ILE A 219 30.21 -3.64 7.61
C ILE A 219 29.20 -2.64 7.04
N ALA A 220 28.87 -2.73 5.74
CA ALA A 220 27.87 -1.89 5.10
C ALA A 220 26.49 -2.00 5.78
N THR A 221 26.08 -3.22 6.12
CA THR A 221 24.82 -3.49 6.83
C THR A 221 24.83 -2.90 8.23
N PHE A 222 25.94 -3.04 8.96
CA PHE A 222 26.12 -2.45 10.28
C PHE A 222 26.01 -0.92 10.24
N LEU A 223 26.73 -0.28 9.30
CA LEU A 223 26.70 1.17 9.12
C LEU A 223 25.31 1.67 8.73
N ALA A 224 24.64 0.97 7.82
CA ALA A 224 23.31 1.36 7.35
C ALA A 224 22.27 1.32 8.47
N SER A 225 22.33 0.30 9.33
CA SER A 225 21.39 0.15 10.44
C SER A 225 21.71 1.06 11.63
N SER A 226 22.98 1.49 11.76
CA SER A 226 23.43 2.44 12.79
C SER A 226 23.18 3.90 12.40
N THR A 227 22.80 4.17 11.15
CA THR A 227 22.48 5.52 10.68
C THR A 227 21.03 5.85 11.06
N PRO A 228 20.78 6.93 11.83
CA PRO A 228 19.41 7.35 12.12
C PRO A 228 18.66 7.64 10.81
N GLN A 229 17.58 6.91 10.56
CA GLN A 229 16.63 7.27 9.50
C GLN A 229 15.48 8.03 10.15
N GLU A 230 15.04 9.15 9.55
CA GLU A 230 14.03 10.06 10.13
C GLU A 230 12.67 9.40 10.45
N GLU A 231 12.42 8.16 10.02
CA GLU A 231 11.19 7.39 10.29
C GLU A 231 11.36 6.21 11.27
N LEU A 232 12.53 6.02 11.90
CA LEU A 232 12.80 4.84 12.75
C LEU A 232 12.77 5.17 14.25
N ASN A 233 11.63 4.89 14.90
CA ASN A 233 11.56 4.76 16.36
C ASN A 233 12.18 3.41 16.78
N TYR A 234 13.50 3.29 16.77
CA TYR A 234 14.18 2.16 17.42
C TYR A 234 14.33 2.42 18.91
N LYS A 235 13.53 1.73 19.73
CA LYS A 235 13.91 1.41 21.10
C LYS A 235 14.35 -0.05 21.14
N GLU A 236 15.67 -0.25 21.25
CA GLU A 236 16.41 -1.43 21.76
C GLU A 236 17.59 -1.90 20.89
N ASP A 237 18.48 -2.65 21.56
CA ASP A 237 19.93 -2.82 21.38
C ASP A 237 20.49 -3.04 19.96
N ILE A 238 21.60 -2.36 19.67
CA ILE A 238 22.22 -2.16 18.35
C ILE A 238 23.10 -3.36 17.90
N THR A 239 23.17 -4.44 18.66
CA THR A 239 24.18 -5.50 18.49
C THR A 239 23.85 -6.62 17.49
N ASP A 240 22.65 -6.67 16.89
CA ASP A 240 22.24 -7.82 16.07
C ASP A 240 21.73 -7.44 14.67
N THR A 241 22.64 -6.83 13.91
CA THR A 241 22.37 -6.06 12.68
C THR A 241 22.12 -6.88 11.41
N LEU A 242 21.93 -8.21 11.52
CA LEU A 242 21.81 -9.11 10.37
C LEU A 242 20.38 -9.63 10.09
N SER A 243 19.35 -9.11 10.77
CA SER A 243 17.99 -9.66 10.72
C SER A 243 16.87 -8.65 10.46
N PHE A 244 17.17 -7.45 9.95
CA PHE A 244 16.15 -6.44 9.64
C PHE A 244 16.03 -6.22 8.12
N ILE A 245 15.32 -7.09 7.40
CA ILE A 245 14.92 -6.82 6.00
C ILE A 245 13.42 -6.99 5.72
N VAL A 246 12.60 -7.41 6.69
CA VAL A 246 11.15 -7.38 6.51
C VAL A 246 10.55 -6.77 7.77
N ILE A 247 9.59 -5.85 7.61
CA ILE A 247 8.75 -5.41 8.73
C ILE A 247 7.93 -6.64 9.06
N LEU A 248 8.34 -7.35 10.09
CA LEU A 248 7.69 -8.54 10.59
C LEU A 248 7.21 -8.13 11.97
N GLU A 249 5.90 -8.17 12.19
CA GLU A 249 5.37 -8.04 13.54
C GLU A 249 5.93 -9.21 14.36
N LYS A 250 6.58 -8.87 15.49
CA LYS A 250 7.25 -9.84 16.36
C LYS A 250 6.28 -10.29 17.45
N LYS A 251 6.18 -11.59 17.67
CA LYS A 251 5.63 -12.16 18.91
C LYS A 251 6.80 -12.74 19.72
N PHE A 252 6.93 -12.31 20.97
CA PHE A 252 7.93 -12.86 21.89
C PHE A 252 7.44 -14.22 22.41
N VAL A 253 8.37 -15.16 22.51
CA VAL A 253 8.13 -16.44 23.19
C VAL A 253 8.41 -16.22 24.68
N ASN A 254 7.45 -16.53 25.55
CA ASN A 254 7.66 -16.55 27.01
C ASN A 254 8.37 -17.83 27.44
#